data_AF-A0A559K424-F1
#
_entry.id   AF-A0A559K424-F1
#
_cell.length_a   1.000
_cell.length_b   1.000
_cell.length_c   1.000
_cell.angle_alpha   90.00
_cell.angle_beta   90.00
_cell.angle_gamma   90.00
#
_symmetry.space_group_name_H-M   'P 1'
#
loop_
_entity.id
_entity.type
_entity.pdbx_description
1 polymer ?
#
loop_
_entity_poly.entity_id
_entity_poly.type
_entity_poly.pdbx_seq_one_letter_code
_entity_poly.pdbx_strand_id
1 'polypeptide(L)' 'MSKTHVRLSKLEKDVAELKQRVSTIEERSIVDDLTKEKFPGANKPLYTYEEIAVKNSTSSASVSRVAEKHGLSRRALKTV' A
#
# COMPACT_ATOMS: atom_id res chain seq x y z
N MET A 1 17.95 25.04 25.34
CA MET A 1 17.86 23.59 25.02
C MET A 1 19.23 23.07 24.63
N SER A 2 19.62 21.87 25.09
CA SER A 2 20.90 21.25 24.72
C SER A 2 20.95 20.93 23.22
N LYS A 3 22.13 21.05 22.59
CA LYS A 3 22.37 20.67 21.18
C LYS A 3 21.93 19.24 20.87
N THR A 4 21.98 18.34 21.85
CA THR A 4 21.50 16.96 21.74
C THR A 4 19.98 16.88 21.56
N HIS A 5 19.23 17.72 22.27
CA HIS A 5 17.76 17.73 22.20
C HIS A 5 17.26 18.23 20.84
N VAL A 6 17.93 19.25 20.27
CA VAL A 6 17.63 19.75 18.93
C VAL A 6 17.90 18.68 17.86
N ARG A 7 19.03 17.97 17.94
CA ARG A 7 19.36 16.87 17.01
C ARG A 7 18.36 15.72 17.09
N LEU A 8 17.94 15.37 18.30
CA LEU A 8 16.97 14.29 18.54
C LEU A 8 15.60 14.64 17.93
N SER A 9 15.11 15.85 18.16
CA SER A 9 13.84 16.31 17.56
C SER A 9 13.87 16.36 16.03
N LYS A 10 15.03 16.66 15.44
CA LYS A 10 15.20 16.64 13.98
C LYS A 10 15.18 15.22 13.44
N LEU A 11 15.89 14.30 14.09
CA LEU A 11 15.89 12.88 13.74
C LEU A 11 14.49 12.27 13.83
N GLU A 12 13.72 12.60 14.86
CA GLU A 12 12.33 12.13 15.00
C GLU A 12 11.44 12.61 13.84
N LYS A 13 11.59 13.87 13.43
CA LYS A 13 10.88 14.42 12.26
C LYS A 13 11.31 13.73 10.98
N ASP A 14 12.61 13.57 10.75
CA ASP A 14 13.14 12.91 9.56
C ASP A 14 12.64 11.45 9.47
N VAL A 15 12.60 10.74 10.60
CA VAL A 15 12.03 9.37 10.68
C VAL A 15 10.53 9.36 10.38
N ALA A 16 9.77 10.33 10.88
CA ALA A 16 8.34 10.42 10.61
C ALA A 16 8.06 10.69 9.11
N GLU A 17 8.80 11.62 8.51
CA GLU A 17 8.70 11.92 7.08
C GLU A 17 9.08 10.71 6.21
N LEU A 18 10.17 10.02 6.56
CA LEU A 18 10.60 8.82 5.83
C LEU A 18 9.54 7.72 5.91
N LYS A 19 8.97 7.47 7.09
CA LYS A 19 7.87 6.50 7.25
C LYS A 19 6.67 6.85 6.37
N GLN A 20 6.30 8.12 6.29
CA GLN A 20 5.19 8.57 5.45
C GLN A 20 5.48 8.37 3.96
N ARG A 21 6.71 8.66 3.51
CA ARG A 21 7.14 8.43 2.13
C ARG A 21 7.13 6.94 1.78
N VAL A 22 7.67 6.09 2.66
CA VAL A 22 7.66 4.62 2.49
C VAL A 22 6.23 4.11 2.35
N SER A 23 5.32 4.51 3.25
CA SER A 23 3.91 4.12 3.18
C SER A 23 3.24 4.56 1.88
N THR A 24 3.57 5.74 1.36
CA THR A 24 3.04 6.23 0.08
C THR A 24 3.54 5.39 -1.10
N ILE A 25 4.81 4.98 -1.08
CA ILE A 25 5.41 4.16 -2.12
C ILE A 25 4.81 2.74 -2.09
N GLU A 26 4.67 2.15 -0.90
CA GLU A 26 4.03 0.86 -0.71
C GLU A 26 2.59 0.86 -1.23
N GLU A 27 1.82 1.90 -0.90
CA GLU A 27 0.43 2.04 -1.38
C GLU A 27 0.37 2.12 -2.92
N ARG A 28 1.25 2.90 -3.55
CA ARG A 28 1.33 2.98 -5.02
C ARG A 28 1.68 1.64 -5.66
N SER A 29 2.67 0.95 -5.11
CA SER A 29 3.08 -0.38 -5.62
C SER A 29 1.95 -1.40 -5.54
N ILE A 30 1.16 -1.39 -4.44
CA ILE A 30 -0.04 -2.22 -4.31
C ILE A 30 -1.09 -1.85 -5.36
N VAL A 31 -1.36 -0.56 -5.58
CA VAL A 31 -2.32 -0.10 -6.60
C VAL A 31 -1.90 -0.52 -8.01
N ASP A 32 -0.62 -0.38 -8.34
CA ASP A 32 -0.08 -0.80 -9.63
C ASP A 32 -0.23 -2.31 -9.85
N ASP A 33 -0.05 -3.13 -8.80
CA ASP A 33 -0.25 -4.56 -8.91
C ASP A 33 -1.73 -4.97 -8.93
N LEU A 34 -2.60 -4.21 -8.27
CA LEU A 34 -4.06 -4.44 -8.28
C LEU A 34 -4.69 -4.23 -9.66
N THR A 35 -4.15 -3.30 -10.45
CA THR A 35 -4.63 -2.93 -11.79
C THR A 35 -4.10 -3.80 -12.92
N LYS A 36 -3.08 -4.62 -12.67
CA LYS A 36 -2.53 -5.52 -13.68
C LYS A 36 -3.49 -6.64 -14.01
N GLU A 37 -3.71 -6.85 -15.31
CA GLU A 37 -4.54 -7.93 -15.83
C GLU A 37 -3.70 -9.07 -16.40
N LYS A 38 -4.24 -10.29 -16.37
CA LYS A 38 -3.55 -11.46 -16.92
C LYS A 38 -3.34 -11.37 -18.43
N PHE A 39 -4.33 -10.81 -19.13
CA PHE A 39 -4.26 -10.41 -20.52
C PHE A 39 -5.00 -9.08 -20.68
N PRO A 40 -4.60 -8.21 -21.62
CA PRO A 40 -5.29 -6.95 -21.86
C PRO A 40 -6.78 -7.18 -22.15
N GLY A 41 -7.67 -6.60 -21.33
CA GLY A 41 -9.11 -6.69 -21.48
C GLY A 41 -9.73 -8.00 -20.94
N ALA A 42 -8.96 -8.84 -20.24
CA ALA A 42 -9.48 -10.06 -19.65
C ALA A 42 -10.45 -9.81 -18.48
N ASN A 43 -10.50 -8.59 -17.93
CA ASN A 43 -11.19 -8.25 -16.67
C ASN A 43 -10.80 -9.20 -15.53
N LYS A 44 -9.63 -9.83 -15.62
CA LYS A 44 -9.12 -10.81 -14.67
C LYS A 44 -7.78 -10.32 -14.14
N PRO A 45 -7.65 -10.18 -12.80
CA PRO A 45 -6.42 -9.71 -12.20
C PRO A 45 -5.26 -10.68 -12.45
N LEU A 46 -4.06 -10.13 -12.65
CA LEU A 46 -2.83 -10.91 -12.83
C LEU A 46 -2.38 -11.58 -11.52
N TYR A 47 -2.49 -10.85 -10.41
CA TYR A 47 -2.06 -11.29 -9.08
C TYR A 47 -3.23 -11.35 -8.12
N THR A 48 -3.27 -12.34 -7.24
CA THR A 48 -4.15 -12.45 -6.06
C THR A 48 -3.76 -11.45 -4.97
N TYR A 49 -4.61 -11.25 -3.95
CA TYR A 49 -4.26 -10.36 -2.84
C TYR A 49 -3.10 -10.91 -2.02
N GLU A 50 -3.00 -12.22 -1.86
CA GLU A 50 -1.91 -12.92 -1.19
C GLU A 50 -0.58 -12.71 -1.93
N GLU A 51 -0.54 -12.83 -3.26
CA GLU A 51 0.67 -12.60 -4.05
C GLU A 51 1.14 -11.14 -3.96
N ILE A 52 0.21 -10.19 -4.03
CA ILE A 52 0.51 -8.75 -3.85
C ILE A 52 1.05 -8.49 -2.44
N ALA A 53 0.46 -9.13 -1.43
CA ALA A 53 0.88 -9.00 -0.04
C ALA A 53 2.31 -9.49 0.18
N VAL A 54 2.65 -10.68 -0.34
CA VAL A 54 4.02 -11.22 -0.28
C VAL A 54 5.01 -10.30 -0.97
N LYS A 55 4.68 -9.82 -2.18
CA LYS A 55 5.58 -8.95 -2.96
C LYS A 55 5.84 -7.61 -2.30
N ASN A 56 4.83 -7.04 -1.63
CA ASN A 56 4.93 -5.75 -0.94
C ASN A 56 5.25 -5.90 0.56
N SER A 57 5.64 -7.10 1.02
CA SER A 57 5.98 -7.37 2.43
C SER A 57 4.91 -6.88 3.42
N THR A 58 3.63 -7.07 3.06
CA THR A 58 2.47 -6.61 3.83
C THR A 58 1.46 -7.75 4.02
N SER A 59 0.33 -7.46 4.67
CA SER A 59 -0.76 -8.43 4.85
C SER A 59 -1.81 -8.34 3.72
N SER A 60 -2.47 -9.45 3.41
CA SER A 60 -3.58 -9.44 2.43
C SER A 60 -4.75 -8.55 2.91
N ALA A 61 -4.94 -8.42 4.22
CA ALA A 61 -5.89 -7.45 4.79
C ALA A 61 -5.51 -6.00 4.47
N SER A 62 -4.22 -5.64 4.51
CA SER A 62 -3.75 -4.32 4.10
C SER A 62 -3.99 -4.08 2.61
N VAL A 63 -3.71 -5.08 1.76
CA VAL A 63 -4.01 -5.01 0.32
C VAL A 63 -5.51 -4.81 0.07
N SER A 64 -6.37 -5.52 0.80
CA SER A 64 -7.83 -5.34 0.72
C SER A 64 -8.26 -3.92 1.08
N ARG A 65 -7.70 -3.32 2.15
CA ARG A 65 -8.01 -1.94 2.53
C ARG A 65 -7.57 -0.94 1.47
N VAL A 66 -6.40 -1.13 0.87
CA VAL A 66 -5.93 -0.30 -0.25
C VAL A 66 -6.86 -0.46 -1.45
N ALA A 67 -7.24 -1.70 -1.80
CA ALA A 67 -8.17 -1.95 -2.88
C ALA A 67 -9.54 -1.26 -2.66
N GLU A 68 -10.09 -1.33 -1.45
CA GLU A 68 -11.33 -0.63 -1.08
C GLU A 68 -11.19 0.90 -1.19
N LYS A 69 -10.11 1.47 -0.64
CA LYS A 69 -9.83 2.91 -0.68
C LYS A 69 -9.74 3.48 -2.11
N HIS A 70 -9.25 2.68 -3.06
CA HIS A 70 -9.06 3.07 -4.46
C HIS A 70 -10.15 2.55 -5.41
N GLY A 71 -11.22 1.91 -4.89
CA GLY A 71 -12.29 1.36 -5.74
C GLY A 71 -11.89 0.15 -6.59
N LEU A 72 -10.78 -0.51 -6.25
CA LEU A 72 -10.23 -1.71 -6.91
C LEU A 72 -10.60 -3.00 -6.16
N SER A 73 -11.63 -2.94 -5.32
CA SER A 73 -12.09 -4.10 -4.56
C SER A 73 -12.56 -5.20 -5.50
N ARG A 74 -12.05 -6.41 -5.28
CA ARG A 74 -12.40 -7.60 -6.07
C ARG A 74 -13.55 -8.39 -5.47
N ARG A 75 -14.02 -8.00 -4.29
CA ARG A 75 -15.22 -8.58 -3.71
C ARG A 75 -16.41 -8.01 -4.46
N ALA A 76 -17.24 -8.89 -5.02
CA ALA A 76 -18.55 -8.47 -5.48
C ALA A 76 -19.25 -7.77 -4.31
N LEU A 77 -19.64 -6.51 -4.49
CA LEU A 77 -20.55 -5.84 -3.56
C LEU A 77 -21.75 -6.78 -3.42
N LYS A 78 -21.96 -7.35 -2.23
CA LYS A 78 -23.24 -7.96 -1.91
C LYS A 78 -24.24 -6.82 -1.93
N THR A 79 -24.98 -6.68 -3.03
CA THR A 79 -26.24 -5.96 -3.05
C THR A 79 -27.13 -6.66 -2.02
N VAL A 80 -27.37 -5.96 -0.91
CA VAL A 80 -28.36 -6.34 0.10
C VAL A 80 -29.73 -5.87 -0.39
#